data_AF-X1I7K8-F1
#
_entry.id   AF-X1I7K8-F1
#
_cell.length_a   1.000
_cell.length_b   1.000
_cell.length_c   1.000
_cell.angle_alpha   90.00
_cell.angle_beta   90.00
_cell.angle_gamma   90.00
#
_symmetry.space_group_name_H-M   'P 1'
#
loop_
_entity.id
_entity.type
_entity.pdbx_description
1 polymer ?
#
loop_
_entity_poly.entity_id
_entity_poly.type
_entity_poly.pdbx_seq_one_letter_code
_entity_poly.pdbx_strand_id
1 'polypeptide(L)'
;MGLTDTKLQILAEHYKETFDFLQKNLKQRNRLFLYVLCILILMLFQLYTPQEASNLMSQFISSKLNLSEQMNMLFVQSIIWFGLLATTLKYFQSVVFIERQYNYIHQLEEQLSKEYEKKAFTREGDSYLKDYPKL
;
A
#
# COMPACT_ATOMS: atom_id res chain seq x y z
N MET A 1 -36.47 -13.38 -7.15
CA MET A 1 -36.32 -14.27 -8.31
C MET A 1 -34.84 -14.60 -8.34
N GLY A 2 -34.47 -15.83 -7.97
CA GLY A 2 -33.07 -16.21 -7.81
C GLY A 2 -32.29 -16.16 -9.13
N LEU A 3 -30.98 -15.95 -9.04
CA LEU A 3 -30.07 -16.04 -10.18
C LEU A 3 -30.09 -17.46 -10.76
N THR A 4 -29.91 -17.56 -12.08
CA THR A 4 -29.65 -18.87 -12.70
C THR A 4 -28.26 -19.36 -12.27
N ASP A 5 -28.06 -20.67 -12.17
CA ASP A 5 -26.79 -21.27 -11.71
C ASP A 5 -25.56 -20.70 -12.43
N THR A 6 -25.65 -20.49 -13.75
CA THR A 6 -24.59 -19.87 -14.55
C THR A 6 -24.28 -18.43 -14.15
N LYS A 7 -25.32 -17.60 -13.89
CA LYS A 7 -25.11 -16.21 -13.48
C LYS A 7 -24.53 -16.14 -12.06
N LEU A 8 -24.95 -17.04 -11.18
CA LEU A 8 -24.41 -17.15 -9.83
C LEU A 8 -22.93 -17.56 -9.87
N GLN A 9 -22.57 -18.50 -10.74
CA GLN A 9 -21.18 -18.91 -10.94
C GLN A 9 -20.30 -17.76 -11.45
N ILE A 10 -20.76 -17.03 -12.48
CA ILE A 10 -20.03 -15.86 -13.03
C ILE A 10 -19.82 -14.80 -11.95
N LEU A 11 -20.86 -14.52 -11.14
CA LEU A 11 -20.76 -13.53 -10.06
C LEU A 11 -19.76 -13.97 -8.97
N ALA A 12 -19.78 -15.24 -8.59
CA ALA A 12 -18.84 -15.78 -7.60
C ALA A 12 -17.38 -15.78 -8.11
N GLU A 13 -17.18 -16.07 -9.39
CA GLU A 13 -15.87 -15.99 -10.04
C GLU A 13 -15.35 -14.54 -10.09
N HIS A 14 -16.20 -13.61 -10.52
CA HIS A 14 -15.88 -12.18 -10.53
C HIS A 14 -15.54 -11.63 -9.13
N TYR A 15 -16.28 -12.06 -8.10
CA TYR A 15 -15.98 -11.72 -6.71
C TYR A 15 -14.59 -12.24 -6.30
N LYS A 16 -14.26 -13.49 -6.63
CA LYS A 16 -12.95 -14.07 -6.35
C LYS A 16 -11.83 -13.29 -7.03
N GLU A 17 -11.98 -12.98 -8.32
CA GLU A 17 -10.99 -12.19 -9.08
C GLU A 17 -10.78 -10.79 -8.49
N THR A 18 -11.88 -10.12 -8.13
CA THR A 18 -11.85 -8.81 -7.48
C THR A 18 -11.10 -8.87 -6.15
N PHE A 19 -11.32 -9.91 -5.36
CA PHE A 19 -10.63 -10.12 -4.10
C PHE A 19 -9.13 -10.41 -4.30
N ASP A 20 -8.76 -11.22 -5.27
CA ASP A 20 -7.35 -11.48 -5.60
C ASP A 20 -6.63 -10.20 -6.06
N PHE A 21 -7.33 -9.34 -6.80
CA PHE A 21 -6.84 -8.02 -7.16
C PHE A 21 -6.67 -7.11 -5.94
N LEU A 22 -7.63 -7.07 -5.01
CA LEU A 22 -7.50 -6.33 -3.75
C LEU A 22 -6.28 -6.81 -2.93
N GLN A 23 -6.08 -8.12 -2.81
CA GLN A 23 -4.97 -8.69 -2.05
C GLN A 23 -3.60 -8.27 -2.62
N LYS A 24 -3.48 -8.17 -3.95
CA LYS A 24 -2.26 -7.66 -4.60
C LYS A 24 -2.01 -6.20 -4.24
N ASN A 25 -3.05 -5.36 -4.23
CA ASN A 25 -2.94 -3.96 -3.85
C ASN A 25 -2.58 -3.78 -2.36
N LEU A 26 -3.13 -4.60 -1.46
CA LEU A 26 -2.75 -4.61 -0.04
C LEU A 26 -1.26 -4.95 0.16
N LYS A 27 -0.73 -5.92 -0.60
CA LYS A 27 0.71 -6.25 -0.58
C LYS A 27 1.56 -5.09 -1.10
N GLN A 28 1.11 -4.39 -2.13
CA GLN A 28 1.80 -3.20 -2.64
C GLN A 28 1.82 -2.06 -1.61
N ARG A 29 0.70 -1.78 -0.96
CA ARG A 29 0.61 -0.81 0.15
C ARG A 29 1.61 -1.14 1.25
N ASN A 30 1.69 -2.40 1.67
CA ASN A 30 2.65 -2.83 2.71
C ASN A 30 4.10 -2.59 2.30
N ARG A 31 4.43 -2.84 1.03
CA ARG A 31 5.77 -2.56 0.51
C ARG A 31 6.08 -1.06 0.53
N LEU A 32 5.13 -0.22 0.11
CA LEU A 32 5.26 1.24 0.18
C LEU A 32 5.43 1.73 1.63
N PHE A 33 4.68 1.17 2.57
CA PHE A 33 4.84 1.46 4.01
C PHE A 33 6.26 1.15 4.48
N LEU A 34 6.81 -0.01 4.13
CA LEU A 34 8.18 -0.37 4.48
C LEU A 34 9.20 0.60 3.85
N TYR A 35 8.98 1.04 2.61
CA TYR A 35 9.84 2.05 1.99
C TYR A 35 9.80 3.40 2.72
N VAL A 36 8.60 3.88 3.09
CA VAL A 36 8.47 5.09 3.92
C VAL A 36 9.23 4.92 5.23
N LEU A 37 9.06 3.79 5.92
CA LEU A 37 9.73 3.51 7.18
C LEU A 37 11.26 3.50 7.04
N CYS A 38 11.80 2.84 6.02
CA CYS A 38 13.24 2.82 5.76
C CYS A 38 13.80 4.22 5.50
N ILE A 39 13.09 5.04 4.71
CA ILE A 39 13.51 6.42 4.44
C ILE A 39 13.48 7.25 5.73
N LEU A 40 12.43 7.10 6.56
CA LEU A 40 12.35 7.79 7.85
C LEU A 40 13.49 7.38 8.79
N ILE A 41 13.81 6.09 8.89
CA ILE A 41 14.96 5.62 9.70
C ILE A 41 16.26 6.26 9.21
N LEU A 42 16.47 6.30 7.90
CA LEU A 42 17.65 6.94 7.31
C LEU A 42 17.70 8.44 7.61
N MET A 43 16.56 9.13 7.57
CA MET A 43 16.48 10.55 7.93
C MET A 43 16.70 10.79 9.43
N LEU A 44 16.21 9.90 10.30
CA LEU A 44 16.50 9.98 11.74
C LEU A 44 17.99 9.80 12.00
N PHE A 45 18.64 8.85 11.32
CA PHE A 45 20.09 8.67 11.40
C PHE A 45 20.85 9.92 10.95
N GLN A 46 20.42 10.58 9.87
CA GLN A 46 20.98 11.85 9.44
C GLN A 46 20.79 12.97 10.46
N LEU A 47 19.64 13.01 11.13
CA LEU A 47 19.29 14.04 12.09
C LEU A 47 20.12 13.92 13.38
N TYR A 48 20.28 12.71 13.92
CA TYR A 48 20.97 12.49 15.19
C TYR A 48 22.49 12.35 15.06
N THR A 49 22.99 11.83 13.93
CA THR A 49 24.42 11.61 13.70
C THR A 49 24.85 12.17 12.33
N PRO A 50 24.79 13.50 12.13
CA PRO A 50 24.96 14.11 10.81
C PRO A 50 26.34 13.88 10.18
N GLN A 51 27.42 13.91 10.99
CA GLN A 51 28.79 13.72 10.50
C GLN A 51 29.00 12.29 9.99
N GLU A 52 28.61 11.29 10.78
CA GLU A 52 28.72 9.87 10.41
C GLU A 52 27.84 9.54 9.21
N ALA A 53 26.61 10.07 9.20
CA ALA A 53 25.69 9.89 8.09
C ALA A 53 26.27 10.45 6.79
N SER A 54 26.80 11.68 6.82
CA SER A 54 27.46 12.30 5.65
C SER A 54 28.66 11.48 5.18
N ASN A 55 29.53 11.04 6.09
CA ASN A 55 30.70 10.23 5.74
C ASN A 55 30.31 8.91 5.06
N LEU A 56 29.36 8.16 5.65
CA LEU A 56 28.89 6.89 5.09
C LEU A 56 28.23 7.07 3.73
N MET A 57 27.40 8.11 3.55
CA MET A 57 26.76 8.38 2.26
C MET A 57 27.78 8.80 1.20
N SER A 58 28.73 9.68 1.54
CA SER A 58 29.80 10.06 0.62
C SER A 58 30.63 8.85 0.18
N GLN A 59 31.02 7.97 1.10
CA GLN A 59 31.76 6.74 0.79
C GLN A 59 30.94 5.75 -0.05
N PHE A 60 29.66 5.57 0.28
CA PHE A 60 28.77 4.69 -0.48
C PHE A 60 28.61 5.18 -1.92
N ILE A 61 28.41 6.48 -2.12
CA ILE A 61 28.20 7.03 -3.45
C ILE A 61 29.52 7.07 -4.24
N SER A 62 30.64 7.46 -3.63
CA SER A 62 31.94 7.47 -4.30
C SER A 62 32.37 6.07 -4.75
N SER A 63 32.12 5.03 -3.94
CA SER A 63 32.41 3.64 -4.30
C SER A 63 31.53 3.11 -5.44
N LYS A 64 30.30 3.62 -5.59
CA LYS A 64 29.38 3.21 -6.67
C LYS A 64 29.58 3.97 -7.97
N LEU A 65 29.97 5.25 -7.88
CA LEU A 65 30.02 6.16 -9.04
C LEU A 65 31.45 6.54 -9.47
N ASN A 66 32.50 6.03 -8.80
CA ASN A 66 33.91 6.36 -9.07
C ASN A 66 34.17 7.89 -9.16
N LEU A 67 33.47 8.67 -8.33
CA LEU A 67 33.60 10.12 -8.31
C LEU A 67 34.86 10.53 -7.55
N SER A 68 35.66 11.42 -8.16
CA SER A 68 36.87 12.00 -7.55
C SER A 68 36.59 13.25 -6.71
N GLU A 69 35.40 13.85 -6.81
CA GLU A 69 35.03 15.07 -6.12
C GLU A 69 34.04 14.84 -4.97
N GLN A 70 34.14 15.70 -3.95
CA GLN A 70 33.19 15.71 -2.82
C GLN A 70 31.81 16.14 -3.30
N MET A 71 30.81 15.29 -3.05
CA MET A 71 29.42 15.55 -3.40
C MET A 71 28.78 16.58 -2.48
N ASN A 72 27.93 17.44 -3.04
CA ASN A 72 27.10 18.35 -2.25
C ASN A 72 26.06 17.56 -1.44
N MET A 73 26.26 17.49 -0.12
CA MET A 73 25.38 16.74 0.77
C MET A 73 23.95 17.28 0.84
N LEU A 74 23.76 18.59 0.62
CA LEU A 74 22.42 19.20 0.55
C LEU A 74 21.62 18.69 -0.64
N PHE A 75 22.30 18.42 -1.77
CA PHE A 75 21.66 17.84 -2.94
C PHE A 75 21.19 16.40 -2.67
N VAL A 76 22.04 15.58 -2.03
CA VAL A 76 21.69 14.22 -1.61
C VAL A 76 20.50 14.24 -0.64
N GLN A 77 20.52 15.13 0.34
CA GLN A 77 19.43 15.28 1.30
C GLN A 77 18.12 15.68 0.60
N SER A 78 18.18 16.58 -0.39
CA SER A 78 17.01 16.99 -1.18
C SER A 78 16.41 15.82 -1.96
N ILE A 79 17.24 14.93 -2.53
CA ILE A 79 16.77 13.71 -3.20
C ILE A 79 16.04 12.78 -2.22
N ILE A 80 16.57 12.64 -1.00
CA ILE A 80 15.97 11.77 0.04
C ILE A 80 14.61 12.33 0.45
N TRP A 81 14.50 13.65 0.68
CA TRP A 81 13.23 14.31 0.96
C TRP A 81 12.22 14.14 -0.18
N PHE A 82 12.65 14.31 -1.42
CA PHE A 82 11.80 14.08 -2.58
C PHE A 82 11.37 12.61 -2.69
N GLY A 83 12.27 11.67 -2.39
CA GLY A 83 11.98 10.24 -2.33
C GLY A 83 10.94 9.90 -1.26
N LEU A 84 11.03 10.53 -0.07
CA LEU A 84 10.02 10.40 0.97
C LEU A 84 8.66 10.91 0.49
N LEU A 85 8.62 12.12 -0.07
CA LEU A 85 7.40 12.73 -0.56
C LEU A 85 6.72 11.86 -1.63
N ALA A 86 7.48 11.45 -2.65
CA ALA A 86 6.96 10.63 -3.74
C ALA A 86 6.41 9.29 -3.23
N THR A 87 7.14 8.62 -2.34
CA THR A 87 6.73 7.33 -1.77
C THR A 87 5.50 7.48 -0.88
N THR A 88 5.44 8.54 -0.09
CA THR A 88 4.29 8.86 0.78
C THR A 88 3.04 9.16 -0.05
N LEU A 89 3.15 9.94 -1.12
CA LEU A 89 2.05 10.19 -2.05
C LEU A 89 1.55 8.88 -2.68
N LYS A 90 2.47 8.01 -3.12
CA LYS A 90 2.11 6.68 -3.66
C LYS A 90 1.44 5.80 -2.61
N TYR A 91 1.89 5.85 -1.36
CA TYR A 91 1.25 5.13 -0.26
C TYR A 91 -0.20 5.59 -0.06
N PHE A 92 -0.45 6.90 0.04
CA PHE A 92 -1.81 7.43 0.17
C PHE A 92 -2.70 7.11 -1.03
N GLN A 93 -2.17 7.21 -2.25
CA GLN A 93 -2.89 6.78 -3.46
C GLN A 93 -3.31 5.31 -3.36
N SER A 94 -2.43 4.44 -2.86
CA SER A 94 -2.73 3.01 -2.67
C SER A 94 -3.79 2.78 -1.60
N VAL A 95 -3.75 3.50 -0.47
CA VAL A 95 -4.76 3.40 0.59
C VAL A 95 -6.14 3.81 0.07
N VAL A 96 -6.25 4.98 -0.56
CA VAL A 96 -7.52 5.48 -1.11
C VAL A 96 -8.06 4.53 -2.19
N PHE A 97 -7.18 3.95 -3.00
CA PHE A 97 -7.58 2.97 -4.00
C PHE A 97 -8.20 1.72 -3.36
N ILE A 98 -7.55 1.15 -2.35
CA ILE A 98 -8.02 -0.01 -1.59
C ILE A 98 -9.38 0.29 -0.94
N GLU A 99 -9.52 1.45 -0.29
CA GLU A 99 -10.77 1.86 0.34
C GLU A 99 -11.96 1.90 -0.64
N ARG A 100 -11.73 2.40 -1.85
CA ARG A 100 -12.76 2.42 -2.90
C ARG A 100 -13.15 1.01 -3.35
N GLN A 101 -12.23 0.05 -3.34
CA GLN A 101 -12.53 -1.34 -3.73
C GLN A 101 -13.40 -2.05 -2.68
N TYR A 102 -13.27 -1.72 -1.39
CA TYR A 102 -14.10 -2.33 -0.34
C TYR A 102 -15.60 -2.07 -0.56
N ASN A 103 -15.98 -0.85 -0.96
CA ASN A 103 -17.37 -0.53 -1.27
C ASN A 103 -17.93 -1.41 -2.39
N TYR A 104 -17.11 -1.67 -3.42
CA TYR A 104 -17.52 -2.52 -4.53
C TYR A 104 -17.63 -4.00 -4.12
N ILE A 105 -16.66 -4.51 -3.35
CA ILE A 105 -16.70 -5.87 -2.81
C ILE A 105 -17.93 -6.07 -1.94
N HIS A 106 -18.30 -5.09 -1.11
CA HIS A 106 -19.49 -5.17 -0.28
C HIS A 106 -20.78 -5.28 -1.12
N GLN A 107 -20.87 -4.55 -2.24
CA GLN A 107 -21.99 -4.67 -3.18
C GLN A 107 -22.06 -6.07 -3.84
N LEU A 108 -20.92 -6.69 -4.13
CA LEU A 108 -20.86 -8.06 -4.64
C LEU A 108 -21.29 -9.07 -3.57
N GLU A 109 -20.83 -8.90 -2.33
CA GLU A 109 -21.22 -9.74 -1.19
C GLU A 109 -22.73 -9.67 -0.93
N GLU A 110 -23.34 -8.48 -1.02
CA GLU A 110 -24.80 -8.32 -0.87
C GLU A 110 -25.58 -9.03 -1.98
N GLN A 111 -25.10 -8.96 -3.23
CA GLN A 111 -25.72 -9.64 -4.37
C GLN A 111 -25.62 -11.16 -4.24
N LEU A 112 -24.45 -11.69 -3.86
CA LEU A 112 -24.22 -13.11 -3.64
C LEU A 112 -25.04 -13.63 -2.45
N SER A 113 -25.05 -12.88 -1.35
CA SER A 113 -25.74 -13.29 -0.11
C SER A 113 -27.26 -13.33 -0.23
N LYS A 114 -27.87 -12.75 -1.28
CA LYS A 114 -29.30 -12.90 -1.59
C LYS A 114 -29.66 -14.29 -2.09
N GLU A 115 -28.70 -15.01 -2.66
CA GLU A 115 -28.89 -16.37 -3.21
C GLU A 115 -28.53 -17.47 -2.21
N TYR A 116 -27.97 -17.10 -1.05
CA TYR A 116 -27.63 -18.02 0.04
C TYR A 116 -28.35 -17.59 1.32
N GLU A 117 -28.34 -18.41 2.37
CA GLU A 117 -28.87 -18.04 3.70
C GLU A 117 -27.95 -17.03 4.42
N LYS A 118 -27.67 -15.89 3.76
CA LYS A 118 -27.00 -14.67 4.22
C LYS A 118 -25.56 -14.78 4.75
N LYS A 119 -24.98 -15.98 4.90
CA LYS A 119 -23.66 -16.14 5.56
C LYS A 119 -22.54 -16.69 4.69
N ALA A 120 -22.80 -17.01 3.42
CA ALA A 120 -21.79 -17.65 2.58
C ALA A 120 -20.68 -16.67 2.13
N PHE A 121 -20.99 -15.38 1.97
CA PHE A 121 -20.09 -14.37 1.39
C PHE A 121 -19.98 -13.13 2.29
N THR A 122 -19.26 -13.24 3.41
CA THR A 122 -19.08 -12.16 4.39
C THR A 122 -17.60 -12.00 4.81
N ARG A 123 -16.66 -12.13 3.87
CA ARG A 123 -15.22 -12.15 4.19
C ARG A 123 -14.72 -10.79 4.68
N GLU A 124 -15.17 -9.71 4.06
CA GLU A 124 -14.71 -8.35 4.36
C GLU A 124 -15.87 -7.47 4.84
N GLY A 125 -17.08 -7.54 4.24
CA GLY A 125 -18.18 -6.60 4.47
C GLY A 125 -18.68 -6.49 5.92
N ASP A 126 -19.34 -7.53 6.43
CA ASP A 126 -19.99 -7.47 7.75
C ASP A 126 -18.98 -7.39 8.91
N SER A 127 -17.81 -8.01 8.78
CA SER A 127 -16.78 -8.00 9.83
C SER A 127 -15.99 -6.69 9.87
N TYR A 128 -15.72 -6.05 8.72
CA TYR A 128 -14.97 -4.79 8.66
C TYR A 128 -15.84 -3.59 9.05
N LEU A 129 -17.13 -3.60 8.69
CA LEU A 129 -18.10 -2.55 9.05
C LEU A 129 -18.60 -2.66 10.49
N LYS A 130 -18.35 -3.78 11.16
CA LYS A 130 -18.62 -3.91 12.59
C LYS A 130 -17.68 -2.95 13.34
N ASP A 131 -18.25 -1.81 13.72
CA ASP A 131 -17.61 -0.71 14.45
C ASP A 131 -16.69 0.21 13.61
N TYR A 132 -16.87 0.35 12.28
CA TYR A 132 -16.06 1.28 11.46
C TYR A 132 -16.86 2.52 10.98
N PRO A 133 -16.27 3.75 10.97
CA PRO A 133 -14.96 4.08 11.52
C PRO A 133 -14.99 4.02 13.05
N LYS A 134 -13.98 3.37 13.65
CA LYS A 134 -13.74 3.49 15.08
C LYS A 134 -13.30 4.93 15.32
N LEU A 135 -14.19 5.72 15.92
CA LEU A 135 -13.88 7.06 16.46
C LEU A 135 -12.77 6.97 17.49
#